data_AF-Q9P0L8-F1
#
_entry.id   AF-Q9P0L8-F1
#
_cell.length_a   1.000
_cell.length_b   1.000
_cell.length_c   1.000
_cell.angle_alpha   90.00
_cell.angle_beta   90.00
_cell.angle_gamma   90.00
#
_symmetry.space_group_name_H-M   'P 1'
#
loop_
_entity.id
_entity.type
_entity.pdbx_description
1 polymer ?
#
loop_
_entity_poly.entity_id
_entity_poly.type
_entity_poly.pdbx_seq_one_letter_code
_entity_poly.pdbx_strand_id
1 'polypeptide(L)'
;MAAVILESIFLKRSQQKKKTSPLNFKKRLFLLTVHKLSSYEYDFERGRRGSKKGSIDVEKITCVETVVPEKNPPPERQIPRRGEESSEMEQISIIERFPYPFQVVYDEGPLYVFSPT
;
A
#
# COMPACT_ATOMS: atom_id res chain seq x y z
N MET A 1 -15.59 13.38 13.09
CA MET A 1 -14.75 12.40 12.37
C MET A 1 -15.61 11.81 11.26
N ALA A 2 -15.14 11.81 10.02
CA ALA A 2 -15.82 11.09 8.96
C ALA A 2 -15.66 9.58 9.16
N ALA A 3 -16.66 8.80 8.75
CA ALA A 3 -16.60 7.35 8.77
C ALA A 3 -15.44 6.85 7.89
N VAL A 4 -14.82 5.75 8.32
CA VAL A 4 -13.81 5.05 7.52
C VAL A 4 -14.54 4.23 6.46
N ILE A 5 -14.21 4.48 5.19
CA ILE A 5 -14.79 3.79 4.04
C ILE A 5 -14.02 2.48 3.79
N LEU A 6 -12.69 2.57 3.77
CA LEU A 6 -11.79 1.44 3.58
C LEU A 6 -10.65 1.48 4.59
N GLU A 7 -10.30 0.31 5.09
CA GLU A 7 -9.16 0.05 5.97
C GLU A 7 -8.43 -1.18 5.48
N SER A 8 -7.15 -1.06 5.16
CA SER A 8 -6.36 -2.18 4.61
C SER A 8 -4.87 -1.99 4.89
N ILE A 9 -4.15 -3.11 5.00
CA ILE A 9 -2.69 -3.12 5.07
C ILE A 9 -2.16 -3.20 3.64
N PHE A 10 -1.31 -2.26 3.26
CA PHE A 10 -0.66 -2.23 1.97
C PHE A 10 0.84 -2.01 2.10
N LEU A 11 1.58 -2.40 1.07
CA LEU A 11 2.99 -2.08 0.95
C LEU A 11 3.15 -0.73 0.24
N LYS A 12 3.74 0.25 0.94
CA LYS A 12 3.96 1.62 0.44
C LYS A 12 5.40 1.79 -0.04
N ARG A 13 5.58 2.26 -1.27
CA ARG A 13 6.91 2.67 -1.78
C ARG A 13 7.30 4.03 -1.23
N SER A 14 8.54 4.19 -0.77
CA SER A 14 9.09 5.49 -0.35
C SER A 14 9.24 6.42 -1.53
N GLN A 15 8.98 7.72 -1.33
CA GLN A 15 9.33 8.74 -2.32
C GLN A 15 10.85 8.89 -2.36
N GLN A 16 11.43 8.75 -3.55
CA GLN A 16 12.87 8.79 -3.75
C GLN A 16 13.32 10.25 -3.88
N LYS A 17 14.12 10.76 -2.93
CA LYS A 17 14.61 12.15 -2.97
C LYS A 17 15.76 12.37 -3.96
N LYS A 18 16.57 11.33 -4.20
CA LYS A 18 17.72 11.36 -5.13
C LYS A 18 17.66 10.15 -6.05
N LYS A 19 18.03 10.32 -7.33
CA LYS A 19 17.95 9.28 -8.37
C LYS A 19 18.68 7.96 -8.02
N THR A 20 19.75 8.04 -7.24
CA THR A 20 20.57 6.88 -6.84
C THR A 20 20.18 6.27 -5.47
N SER A 21 19.23 6.86 -4.75
CA SER A 21 18.81 6.33 -3.44
C SER A 21 18.09 5.00 -3.60
N PRO A 22 18.33 3.99 -2.74
CA PRO A 22 17.57 2.75 -2.80
C PRO A 22 16.06 2.99 -2.67
N LEU A 23 15.26 2.21 -3.39
CA LEU A 23 13.82 2.16 -3.18
C LEU A 23 13.54 1.39 -1.89
N ASN A 24 12.72 1.96 -1.01
CA ASN A 24 12.30 1.33 0.23
C ASN A 24 10.80 1.05 0.18
N PHE A 25 10.40 -0.11 0.71
CA PHE A 25 9.01 -0.54 0.77
C PHE A 25 8.67 -0.81 2.24
N LYS A 26 7.54 -0.27 2.72
CA LYS A 26 7.09 -0.45 4.11
C LYS A 26 5.61 -0.79 4.16
N LYS A 27 5.27 -1.83 4.92
CA LYS A 27 3.86 -2.15 5.23
C LYS A 27 3.27 -1.00 6.04
N ARG A 28 2.08 -0.53 5.66
CA ARG A 28 1.35 0.55 6.31
C ARG A 28 -0.13 0.21 6.36
N LEU A 29 -0.78 0.59 7.46
CA LEU A 29 -2.23 0.60 7.53
C LEU A 29 -2.75 1.87 6.85
N PHE A 30 -3.57 1.71 5.83
CA PHE A 30 -4.23 2.81 5.12
C PHE A 30 -5.67 2.93 5.56
N LEU A 31 -6.10 4.17 5.77
CA LEU A 31 -7.49 4.54 6.06
C LEU A 31 -7.96 5.55 5.04
N LEU A 32 -9.03 5.21 4.33
CA LEU A 32 -9.73 6.11 3.43
C LEU A 32 -10.99 6.63 4.12
N THR A 33 -11.13 7.95 4.13
CA THR A 33 -12.35 8.67 4.50
C THR A 33 -12.73 9.58 3.33
N VAL A 34 -13.93 10.16 3.35
CA VAL A 34 -14.34 11.14 2.33
C VAL A 34 -13.41 12.37 2.23
N HIS A 35 -12.63 12.66 3.27
CA HIS A 35 -11.76 13.85 3.31
C HIS A 35 -10.28 13.54 3.15
N LYS A 36 -9.82 12.37 3.61
CA LYS A 36 -8.39 12.06 3.70
C LYS A 36 -8.11 10.59 3.40
N LEU A 37 -7.01 10.36 2.69
CA LEU A 37 -6.28 9.10 2.64
C LEU A 37 -5.09 9.19 3.61
N SER A 38 -5.13 8.44 4.71
CA SER A 38 -4.09 8.48 5.75
C SER A 38 -3.35 7.16 5.84
N SER A 39 -2.05 7.22 6.14
CA SER A 39 -1.21 6.04 6.36
C SER A 39 -0.61 6.02 7.76
N TYR A 40 -0.51 4.84 8.35
CA TYR A 40 -0.04 4.62 9.72
C TYR A 40 0.94 3.45 9.78
N GLU A 41 1.76 3.42 10.84
CA GLU A 41 2.35 2.16 11.30
C GLU A 41 1.25 1.18 11.69
N TYR A 42 1.52 -0.11 11.48
CA TYR A 42 0.69 -1.18 12.01
C TYR A 42 1.52 -1.93 13.04
N ASP A 43 1.02 -1.98 14.27
CA ASP A 43 1.62 -2.72 15.37
C ASP A 43 1.03 -4.14 15.33
N PHE A 44 1.77 -5.07 14.71
CA PHE A 44 1.33 -6.46 14.57
C PHE A 44 1.26 -7.18 15.92
N GLU A 45 2.13 -6.85 16.87
CA GLU A 45 2.14 -7.44 18.22
C GLU A 45 0.87 -7.08 19.00
N ARG A 46 0.38 -5.85 18.84
CA ARG A 46 -0.82 -5.35 19.53
C ARG A 46 -2.07 -5.33 18.67
N GLY A 47 -1.98 -5.79 17.42
CA GLY A 47 -3.09 -5.80 16.44
C GLY A 47 -3.74 -4.43 16.24
N ARG A 48 -2.98 -3.32 16.32
CA ARG A 48 -3.57 -1.96 16.32
C ARG A 48 -2.79 -0.95 15.49
N ARG A 49 -3.50 0.11 15.12
CA ARG A 49 -2.91 1.28 14.44
C ARG A 49 -1.87 1.96 15.32
N GLY A 50 -0.66 2.13 14.78
CA GLY A 50 0.45 2.86 15.37
C GLY A 50 0.48 4.34 14.97
N SER A 51 1.68 4.91 14.92
CA SER A 51 1.89 6.34 14.62
C SER A 51 1.49 6.70 13.19
N LYS A 52 0.92 7.90 13.00
CA LYS A 52 0.59 8.43 11.67
C LYS A 52 1.87 8.74 10.89
N LYS A 53 1.93 8.33 9.62
CA LYS A 53 3.11 8.51 8.74
C LYS A 53 2.88 9.44 7.57
N GLY A 54 1.63 9.64 7.16
CA GLY A 54 1.29 10.55 6.10
C GLY A 54 -0.23 10.74 5.99
N SER A 55 -0.61 11.81 5.31
CA SER A 55 -2.00 12.15 5.01
C SER A 55 -2.04 12.85 3.67
N ILE A 56 -2.97 12.46 2.82
CA ILE A 56 -3.30 13.16 1.59
C ILE A 56 -4.77 13.59 1.73
N ASP A 57 -5.04 14.87 1.51
CA ASP A 57 -6.41 15.36 1.44
C ASP A 57 -7.02 14.92 0.11
N VAL A 58 -8.22 14.35 0.14
CA VAL A 58 -8.84 13.72 -1.05
C VAL A 58 -9.06 14.75 -2.17
N GLU A 59 -9.32 16.01 -1.83
CA GLU A 59 -9.46 17.10 -2.79
C GLU A 59 -8.18 17.39 -3.60
N LYS A 60 -7.01 16.98 -3.11
CA LYS A 60 -5.73 17.15 -3.80
C LYS A 60 -5.41 15.99 -4.75
N ILE A 61 -6.18 14.91 -4.70
CA ILE A 61 -5.97 13.74 -5.56
C ILE A 61 -6.48 14.06 -6.96
N THR A 62 -5.62 13.90 -7.96
CA THR A 62 -5.94 14.20 -9.36
C THR A 62 -6.12 12.95 -10.21
N CYS A 63 -5.54 11.83 -9.81
CA CYS A 63 -5.65 10.55 -10.52
C CYS A 63 -5.41 9.38 -9.56
N VAL A 64 -6.18 8.31 -9.74
CA VAL A 64 -5.96 7.01 -9.11
C VAL A 64 -6.05 5.95 -10.20
N GLU A 65 -4.99 5.18 -10.39
CA GLU A 65 -4.94 4.21 -11.49
C GLU A 65 -4.02 3.03 -11.16
N THR A 66 -4.24 1.90 -11.84
CA THR A 66 -3.32 0.75 -11.79
C THR A 66 -1.95 1.11 -12.37
N VAL A 67 -0.91 0.38 -11.94
CA VAL A 67 0.46 0.56 -12.44
C VAL A 67 0.94 -0.75 -13.06
N VAL A 68 1.69 -0.66 -14.16
CA VAL A 68 2.32 -1.83 -14.76
C VAL A 68 3.28 -2.46 -13.72
N PRO A 69 3.11 -3.76 -13.37
CA PRO A 69 3.97 -4.42 -12.39
C PRO A 69 5.46 -4.41 -12.79
N GLU A 70 6.33 -4.52 -11.78
CA GLU A 70 7.77 -4.66 -12.00
C GLU A 70 8.06 -5.92 -12.82
N LYS A 71 9.02 -5.88 -13.76
CA LYS A 71 9.35 -7.04 -14.60
C LYS A 71 9.90 -8.23 -13.80
N ASN A 72 10.75 -7.94 -12.80
CA ASN A 72 11.41 -8.93 -11.96
C ASN A 72 11.31 -8.52 -10.48
N PRO A 73 10.11 -8.59 -9.86
CA PRO A 73 9.94 -8.23 -8.46
C PRO A 73 10.51 -9.31 -7.53
N PRO A 74 10.89 -8.95 -6.29
CA PRO A 74 11.18 -9.94 -5.25
C PRO A 74 9.93 -10.79 -4.94
N PRO A 75 10.07 -11.97 -4.30
CA PRO A 75 8.95 -12.89 -4.04
C PRO A 75 7.73 -12.24 -3.37
N GLU A 76 7.96 -11.31 -2.44
CA GLU A 76 6.92 -10.52 -1.75
C GLU A 76 6.05 -9.66 -2.70
N ARG A 77 6.42 -9.47 -3.96
CA ARG A 77 5.64 -8.70 -4.96
C ARG A 77 5.45 -9.45 -6.28
N GLN A 78 5.77 -10.74 -6.33
CA GLN A 78 5.49 -11.57 -7.50
C GLN A 78 4.01 -11.94 -7.53
N ILE A 79 3.36 -11.77 -8.67
CA ILE A 79 1.97 -12.20 -8.85
C ILE A 79 1.90 -13.73 -8.70
N PRO A 80 1.03 -14.28 -7.82
CA PRO A 80 0.88 -15.72 -7.65
C PRO A 80 0.38 -16.38 -8.94
N ARG A 81 0.73 -17.66 -9.15
CA ARG A 81 0.23 -18.40 -10.32
C ARG A 81 -1.21 -18.81 -10.07
N ARG A 82 -2.00 -18.81 -11.14
CA ARG A 82 -3.41 -19.21 -11.09
C ARG A 82 -3.53 -20.65 -10.56
N GLY A 83 -4.12 -20.82 -9.37
CA GLY A 83 -4.38 -22.14 -8.77
C GLY A 83 -3.49 -22.56 -7.59
N GLU A 84 -2.61 -21.69 -7.06
CA GLU A 84 -1.77 -21.96 -5.87
C GLU A 84 -2.44 -21.59 -4.52
N GLU A 85 -3.74 -21.30 -4.51
CA GLU A 85 -4.45 -20.76 -3.34
C GLU A 85 -4.98 -21.90 -2.45
N SER A 86 -4.31 -22.17 -1.32
CA SER A 86 -4.84 -22.98 -0.21
C SER A 86 -5.28 -22.04 0.92
N SER A 87 -6.42 -22.31 1.58
CA SER A 87 -7.08 -21.35 2.47
C SER A 87 -6.24 -20.89 3.67
N GLU A 88 -5.31 -21.73 4.14
CA GLU A 88 -4.40 -21.37 5.25
C GLU A 88 -3.20 -20.52 4.78
N MET A 89 -2.70 -20.75 3.56
CA MET A 89 -1.68 -19.89 2.94
C MET A 89 -2.25 -18.51 2.60
N GLU A 90 -3.55 -18.41 2.34
CA GLU A 90 -4.24 -17.17 1.98
C GLU A 90 -4.12 -16.11 3.10
N GLN A 91 -4.30 -16.51 4.36
CA GLN A 91 -4.26 -15.57 5.51
C GLN A 91 -2.84 -15.03 5.80
N ILE A 92 -1.79 -15.80 5.55
CA ILE A 92 -0.41 -15.31 5.66
C ILE A 92 -0.06 -14.46 4.44
N SER A 93 -0.45 -14.91 3.25
CA SER A 93 -0.15 -14.23 2.00
C SER A 93 -0.71 -12.81 1.95
N ILE A 94 -1.90 -12.56 2.53
CA ILE A 94 -2.55 -11.24 2.50
C ILE A 94 -1.79 -10.17 3.28
N ILE A 95 -0.90 -10.56 4.19
CA ILE A 95 -0.04 -9.63 4.94
C ILE A 95 1.43 -9.68 4.53
N GLU A 96 1.85 -10.63 3.69
CA GLU A 96 3.26 -10.81 3.28
C GLU A 96 3.53 -10.59 1.79
N ARG A 97 2.53 -10.77 0.93
CA ARG A 97 2.65 -10.67 -0.53
C ARG A 97 1.77 -9.53 -1.06
N PHE A 98 2.36 -8.60 -1.79
CA PHE A 98 1.71 -7.39 -2.31
C PHE A 98 2.03 -7.18 -3.79
N PRO A 99 1.46 -7.98 -4.70
CA PRO A 99 1.89 -7.99 -6.09
C PRO A 99 1.15 -7.02 -7.01
N TYR A 100 0.08 -6.36 -6.54
CA TYR A 100 -0.80 -5.54 -7.39
C TYR A 100 -0.62 -4.04 -7.11
N PRO A 101 0.22 -3.32 -7.88
CA PRO A 101 0.45 -1.90 -7.65
C PRO A 101 -0.63 -1.00 -8.25
N PHE A 102 -0.93 0.07 -7.53
CA PHE A 102 -1.68 1.23 -8.01
C PHE A 102 -1.00 2.52 -7.54
N GLN A 103 -1.33 3.63 -8.19
CA GLN A 103 -0.81 4.95 -7.86
C GLN A 103 -1.93 5.90 -7.48
N VAL A 104 -1.61 6.81 -6.56
CA VAL A 104 -2.44 7.95 -6.18
C VAL A 104 -1.61 9.21 -6.49
N VAL A 105 -2.02 9.98 -7.48
CA VAL A 105 -1.33 11.20 -7.92
C VAL A 105 -1.94 12.41 -7.21
N TYR A 106 -1.10 13.24 -6.61
CA TYR A 106 -1.48 14.47 -5.91
C TYR A 106 -0.39 15.55 -6.09
N ASP A 107 -0.54 16.70 -5.42
CA ASP A 107 0.33 17.88 -5.58
C ASP A 107 1.83 17.62 -5.30
N GLU A 108 2.17 16.68 -4.41
CA GLU A 108 3.57 16.31 -4.13
C GLU A 108 4.10 15.14 -5.01
N GLY A 109 3.35 14.74 -6.04
CA GLY A 109 3.69 13.66 -6.97
C GLY A 109 2.99 12.33 -6.67
N PRO A 110 3.39 11.22 -7.34
CA PRO A 110 2.70 9.95 -7.21
C PRO A 110 3.09 9.17 -5.94
N LEU A 111 2.09 8.75 -5.18
CA LEU A 111 2.19 7.72 -4.15
C LEU A 111 1.94 6.35 -4.77
N TYR A 112 2.90 5.43 -4.64
CA TYR A 112 2.75 4.05 -5.09
C TYR A 112 2.42 3.12 -3.92
N VAL A 113 1.35 2.34 -4.08
CA VAL A 113 0.80 1.42 -3.09
C VAL A 113 0.60 0.07 -3.76
N PHE A 114 0.87 -1.01 -3.04
CA PHE A 114 0.73 -2.38 -3.53
C PHE A 114 -0.28 -3.13 -2.68
N SER A 115 -1.30 -3.68 -3.34
CA SER A 115 -2.35 -4.51 -2.76
C SER A 115 -1.94 -5.99 -2.73
N PRO A 116 -2.38 -6.75 -1.71
CA PRO A 116 -2.20 -8.20 -1.69
C PRO A 116 -3.10 -8.94 -2.69
N THR A 117 -4.25 -8.36 -3.04
CA THR A 117 -5.26 -8.92 -3.96
C THR A 117 -5.78 -7.89 -4.95
#